data_AF-A0A511V2Y5-F1
#
_entry.id   AF-A0A511V2Y5-F1
#
_cell.length_a   1.000
_cell.length_b   1.000
_cell.length_c   1.000
_cell.angle_alpha   90.00
_cell.angle_beta   90.00
_cell.angle_gamma   90.00
#
_symmetry.space_group_name_H-M   'P 1'
#
loop_
_entity.id
_entity.type
_entity.pdbx_description
1 polymer ?
#
loop_
_entity_poly.entity_id
_entity_poly.type
_entity_poly.pdbx_seq_one_letter_code
_entity_poly.pdbx_strand_id
1 'polypeptide(L)'
;MLVGGFIATWMGKTNWSALEFSLATPIMVKPEFSFQAFFELTLPLIVLVIGVQNIQAIGVLYAVGYKPPVNAIFTVPGIGTLLNSLFGGHPCVIAGPSTAICSSDSAGENKDLRYIASVVDGLLWISFGLMAGMAIVAATIVPKQLLATLGGLAMFGVFLTTFSQAFSGKFRSGAMVSFLISAANVTVLKVGAPFWALIVGFIVTLLLDRDDYTLIKNRSDREDEEQIAV
;
A
#
# COMPACT_ATOMS: atom_id res chain seq x y z
N MET A 1 -17.78 -9.07 10.27
CA MET A 1 -17.89 -9.94 9.07
C MET A 1 -18.75 -11.17 9.32
N LEU A 2 -18.41 -12.03 10.28
CA LEU A 2 -19.16 -13.28 10.57
C LEU A 2 -20.65 -13.05 10.87
N VAL A 3 -20.98 -12.09 11.72
CA VAL A 3 -22.38 -11.74 12.07
C VAL A 3 -23.15 -11.23 10.85
N GLY A 4 -22.54 -10.38 10.02
CA GLY A 4 -23.18 -9.86 8.80
C GLY A 4 -23.45 -10.95 7.76
N GLY A 5 -22.50 -11.87 7.57
CA GLY A 5 -22.68 -13.04 6.70
C GLY A 5 -23.76 -13.99 7.22
N PHE A 6 -23.81 -14.22 8.53
CA PHE A 6 -24.84 -15.04 9.16
C PHE A 6 -26.24 -14.45 8.98
N ILE A 7 -26.42 -13.14 9.22
CA ILE A 7 -27.72 -12.47 9.04
C ILE A 7 -28.14 -12.48 7.57
N ALA A 8 -27.23 -12.21 6.64
CA ALA A 8 -27.55 -12.25 5.20
C ALA A 8 -28.00 -13.64 4.76
N THR A 9 -27.40 -14.69 5.33
CA THR A 9 -27.75 -16.09 5.09
C THR A 9 -29.10 -16.44 5.69
N TRP A 10 -29.35 -16.06 6.94
CA TRP A 10 -30.64 -16.25 7.61
C TRP A 10 -31.77 -15.59 6.81
N MET A 11 -31.52 -14.39 6.28
CA MET A 11 -32.49 -13.65 5.47
C MET A 11 -32.68 -14.21 4.04
N GLY A 12 -32.01 -15.31 3.68
CA GLY A 12 -32.10 -15.92 2.35
C GLY A 12 -31.56 -15.04 1.22
N LYS A 13 -30.76 -14.01 1.54
CA LYS A 13 -30.21 -13.05 0.57
C LYS A 13 -28.86 -13.48 -0.01
N THR A 14 -28.41 -14.70 0.31
CA THR A 14 -27.14 -15.28 -0.11
C THR A 14 -27.34 -16.44 -1.07
N ASN A 15 -26.70 -16.40 -2.22
CA ASN A 15 -26.70 -17.49 -3.19
C ASN A 15 -25.49 -18.42 -2.98
N TRP A 16 -25.58 -19.33 -1.99
CA TRP A 16 -24.49 -20.26 -1.69
C TRP A 16 -24.22 -21.28 -2.81
N SER A 17 -25.23 -21.57 -3.64
CA SER A 17 -25.08 -22.44 -4.82
C SER A 17 -24.17 -21.88 -5.90
N ALA A 18 -23.86 -20.58 -5.88
CA ALA A 18 -22.88 -19.99 -6.79
C ALA A 18 -21.42 -20.32 -6.41
N LEU A 19 -21.18 -20.82 -5.19
CA LEU A 19 -19.85 -21.11 -4.69
C LEU A 19 -19.31 -22.42 -5.28
N GLU A 20 -18.60 -22.32 -6.39
CA GLU A 20 -17.86 -23.44 -6.98
C GLU A 20 -16.37 -23.33 -6.64
N PHE A 21 -15.74 -24.46 -6.39
CA PHE A 21 -14.29 -24.50 -6.23
C PHE A 21 -13.64 -24.22 -7.59
N SER A 22 -12.99 -23.07 -7.69
CA SER A 22 -12.28 -22.64 -8.89
C SER A 22 -10.93 -22.06 -8.50
N LEU A 23 -9.88 -22.56 -9.16
CA LEU A 23 -8.54 -22.03 -9.02
C LEU A 23 -8.35 -20.87 -9.99
N ALA A 24 -7.67 -19.82 -9.53
CA ALA A 24 -7.29 -18.71 -10.37
C ALA A 24 -6.34 -19.20 -11.47
N THR A 25 -6.70 -18.95 -12.73
CA THR A 25 -5.83 -19.21 -13.89
C THR A 25 -5.23 -17.89 -14.37
N PRO A 26 -3.95 -17.87 -14.77
CA PRO A 26 -3.33 -16.66 -15.30
C PRO A 26 -3.97 -16.30 -16.64
N ILE A 27 -4.45 -15.06 -16.76
CA ILE A 27 -4.99 -14.51 -18.00
C ILE A 27 -4.00 -13.48 -18.50
N MET A 28 -3.50 -13.65 -19.72
CA MET A 28 -2.60 -12.68 -20.32
C MET A 28 -3.40 -11.45 -20.78
N VAL A 29 -2.97 -10.27 -20.36
CA VAL A 29 -3.57 -8.98 -20.72
C VAL A 29 -2.60 -8.23 -21.61
N LYS A 30 -3.08 -7.78 -22.77
CA LYS A 30 -2.28 -6.95 -23.67
C LYS A 30 -2.11 -5.56 -23.03
N PRO A 31 -0.87 -5.06 -22.89
CA PRO A 31 -0.66 -3.72 -22.33
C PRO A 31 -1.21 -2.65 -23.28
N GLU A 32 -1.98 -1.72 -22.72
CA GLU A 32 -2.44 -0.51 -23.40
C GLU A 32 -1.84 0.70 -22.71
N PHE A 33 -1.19 1.55 -23.50
CA PHE A 33 -0.54 2.75 -22.98
C PHE A 33 -1.48 3.95 -23.12
N SER A 34 -1.70 4.63 -22.00
CA SER A 34 -2.53 5.83 -21.95
C SER A 34 -1.81 6.89 -21.13
N PHE A 35 -1.62 8.08 -21.71
CA PHE A 35 -1.09 9.24 -20.98
C PHE A 35 -2.00 9.61 -19.80
N GLN A 36 -3.31 9.50 -19.98
CA GLN A 36 -4.27 9.76 -18.91
C GLN A 36 -4.04 8.81 -17.72
N ALA A 37 -3.99 7.50 -17.96
CA ALA A 37 -3.75 6.51 -16.91
C ALA A 37 -2.37 6.66 -16.26
N PHE A 38 -1.36 7.08 -17.05
CA PHE A 38 -0.02 7.34 -16.55
C PHE A 38 -0.01 8.47 -15.50
N PHE A 39 -0.60 9.62 -15.81
CA PHE A 39 -0.65 10.72 -14.85
C PHE A 39 -1.60 10.40 -13.68
N GLU A 40 -2.75 9.80 -13.95
CA GLU A 40 -3.78 9.55 -12.96
C GLU A 40 -3.41 8.45 -11.94
N LEU A 41 -2.74 7.39 -12.38
CA LEU A 41 -2.48 6.21 -11.56
C LEU A 41 -0.98 5.96 -11.38
N THR A 42 -0.20 5.96 -12.46
CA THR A 42 1.21 5.55 -12.41
C THR A 42 2.05 6.48 -11.53
N LEU A 43 1.96 7.79 -11.73
CA LEU A 43 2.73 8.74 -10.92
C LEU A 43 2.38 8.68 -9.43
N PRO A 44 1.09 8.73 -9.02
CA PRO A 44 0.75 8.59 -7.61
C PRO A 44 1.22 7.27 -6.99
N LEU A 45 1.08 6.16 -7.73
CA LEU A 45 1.53 4.86 -7.25
C LEU A 45 3.05 4.80 -7.12
N ILE A 46 3.83 5.35 -8.04
CA ILE A 46 5.30 5.40 -7.92
C ILE A 46 5.71 6.11 -6.64
N VAL A 47 5.12 7.28 -6.34
CA VAL A 47 5.40 8.03 -5.12
C VAL A 47 5.02 7.21 -3.88
N LEU A 48 3.88 6.52 -3.90
CA LEU A 48 3.46 5.66 -2.80
C LEU A 48 4.41 4.47 -2.58
N VAL A 49 4.80 3.79 -3.66
CA VAL A 49 5.68 2.61 -3.59
C VAL A 49 7.06 2.99 -3.08
N ILE A 50 7.66 4.04 -3.65
CA ILE A 50 9.01 4.46 -3.27
C ILE A 50 8.97 5.12 -1.89
N GLY A 51 8.11 6.12 -1.72
CA GLY A 51 8.08 7.00 -0.56
C GLY A 51 7.57 6.34 0.71
N VAL A 52 6.57 5.48 0.61
CA VAL A 52 5.92 4.87 1.78
C VAL A 52 6.39 3.44 1.98
N GLN A 53 6.21 2.58 0.99
CA GLN A 53 6.40 1.14 1.20
C GLN A 53 7.87 0.74 1.28
N ASN A 54 8.66 1.05 0.25
CA ASN A 54 10.04 0.59 0.14
C ASN A 54 10.96 1.28 1.17
N ILE A 55 10.82 2.59 1.37
CA ILE A 55 11.59 3.33 2.38
C ILE A 55 11.26 2.84 3.80
N GLN A 56 9.98 2.57 4.11
CA GLN A 56 9.60 2.02 5.41
C GLN A 56 10.24 0.65 5.64
N ALA A 57 10.22 -0.24 4.64
CA ALA A 57 10.86 -1.55 4.74
C ALA A 57 12.37 -1.44 5.00
N ILE A 58 13.06 -0.51 4.33
CA ILE A 58 14.48 -0.23 4.55
C ILE A 58 14.72 0.22 6.00
N GLY A 59 13.93 1.19 6.49
CA GLY A 59 14.06 1.71 7.85
C GLY A 59 13.85 0.63 8.91
N VAL A 60 12.86 -0.24 8.72
CA VAL A 60 12.59 -1.40 9.58
C VAL A 60 13.79 -2.35 9.63
N LEU A 61 14.35 -2.70 8.46
CA LEU A 61 15.49 -3.61 8.39
C LEU A 61 16.74 -3.02 9.06
N TYR A 62 17.00 -1.73 8.88
CA TYR A 62 18.08 -1.05 9.59
C TYR A 62 17.85 -0.99 11.11
N ALA A 63 16.62 -0.74 11.55
CA ALA A 63 16.30 -0.66 12.98
C ALA A 63 16.56 -1.96 13.74
N VAL A 64 16.39 -3.11 13.08
CA VAL A 64 16.74 -4.43 13.64
C VAL A 64 18.17 -4.89 13.27
N GLY A 65 18.98 -3.99 12.71
CA GLY A 65 20.41 -4.17 12.42
C GLY A 65 20.73 -5.04 11.21
N TYR A 66 19.84 -5.19 10.23
CA TYR A 66 20.19 -5.73 8.92
C TYR A 66 20.88 -4.66 8.06
N LYS A 67 21.61 -5.10 7.04
CA LYS A 67 22.20 -4.24 6.00
C LYS A 67 21.53 -4.56 4.66
N PRO A 68 20.30 -4.08 4.42
CA PRO A 68 19.57 -4.43 3.21
C PRO A 68 20.26 -3.86 1.96
N PRO A 69 20.30 -4.61 0.84
CA PRO A 69 20.74 -4.08 -0.44
C PRO A 69 19.68 -3.11 -0.98
N VAL A 70 19.84 -1.81 -0.71
CA VAL A 70 18.87 -0.74 -1.05
C VAL A 70 18.43 -0.82 -2.51
N ASN A 71 19.37 -0.99 -3.45
CA ASN A 71 19.04 -1.10 -4.88
C ASN A 71 18.12 -2.29 -5.19
N ALA A 72 18.32 -3.45 -4.54
CA ALA A 72 17.52 -4.64 -4.80
C ALA A 72 16.09 -4.49 -4.28
N ILE A 73 15.87 -3.71 -3.21
CA ILE A 73 14.53 -3.41 -2.67
C ILE A 73 13.67 -2.65 -3.69
N PHE A 74 14.26 -1.91 -4.62
CA PHE A 74 13.53 -1.26 -5.71
C PHE A 74 13.49 -2.11 -6.98
N THR A 75 14.62 -2.71 -7.37
CA THR A 75 14.73 -3.42 -8.66
C THR A 75 13.91 -4.71 -8.69
N VAL A 76 13.93 -5.51 -7.63
CA VAL A 76 13.24 -6.82 -7.61
C VAL A 76 11.72 -6.67 -7.71
N PRO A 77 11.05 -5.83 -6.90
CA PRO A 77 9.61 -5.58 -7.07
C PRO A 77 9.29 -4.85 -8.38
N GLY A 78 10.21 -4.06 -8.93
CA GLY A 78 10.07 -3.46 -10.26
C GLY A 78 9.96 -4.52 -11.36
N ILE A 79 10.83 -5.52 -11.34
CA ILE A 79 10.75 -6.69 -12.23
C ILE A 79 9.44 -7.45 -11.99
N GLY A 80 9.07 -7.68 -10.74
CA GLY A 80 7.79 -8.30 -10.37
C GLY A 80 6.57 -7.52 -10.89
N THR A 81 6.62 -6.20 -10.89
CA THR A 81 5.57 -5.32 -11.43
C THR A 81 5.44 -5.48 -12.94
N LEU A 82 6.57 -5.55 -13.67
CA LEU A 82 6.56 -5.80 -15.11
C LEU A 82 5.92 -7.17 -15.42
N LEU A 83 6.28 -8.20 -14.67
CA LEU A 83 5.70 -9.54 -14.83
C LEU A 83 4.19 -9.53 -14.50
N ASN A 84 3.79 -8.92 -13.39
CA ASN A 84 2.38 -8.79 -13.00
C ASN A 84 1.55 -8.05 -14.05
N SER A 85 2.11 -7.02 -14.70
CA SER A 85 1.40 -6.23 -15.70
C SER A 85 0.92 -7.05 -16.90
N LEU A 86 1.67 -8.10 -17.28
CA LEU A 86 1.30 -9.02 -18.36
C LEU A 86 0.08 -9.87 -18.02
N PHE A 87 -0.29 -9.96 -16.74
CA PHE A 87 -1.47 -10.67 -16.26
C PHE A 87 -2.56 -9.72 -15.72
N GLY A 88 -2.44 -8.41 -15.99
CA GLY A 88 -3.35 -7.39 -15.45
C GLY A 88 -3.23 -7.18 -13.94
N GLY A 89 -2.12 -7.62 -13.34
CA GLY A 89 -1.86 -7.53 -11.91
C GLY A 89 -1.44 -6.13 -11.45
N HIS A 90 -1.58 -5.89 -10.16
CA HIS A 90 -1.15 -4.64 -9.51
C HIS A 90 0.38 -4.58 -9.35
N PRO A 91 0.95 -3.39 -9.05
CA PRO A 91 2.36 -3.25 -8.73
C PRO A 91 2.83 -4.20 -7.62
N CYS A 92 3.97 -4.85 -7.83
CA CYS A 92 4.68 -5.60 -6.81
C CYS A 92 5.54 -4.63 -5.98
N VAL A 93 5.45 -4.74 -4.66
CA VAL A 93 6.08 -3.81 -3.70
C VAL A 93 6.65 -4.59 -2.52
N ILE A 94 7.58 -4.00 -1.79
CA ILE A 94 7.96 -4.55 -0.48
C ILE A 94 7.00 -3.98 0.56
N ALA A 95 6.25 -4.86 1.24
CA ALA A 95 5.33 -4.44 2.29
C ALA A 95 6.10 -4.11 3.57
N GLY A 96 6.10 -2.82 3.96
CA GLY A 96 6.75 -2.35 5.19
C GLY A 96 6.28 -3.08 6.46
N PRO A 97 4.95 -3.20 6.71
CA PRO A 97 4.44 -3.91 7.89
C PRO A 97 4.80 -5.39 7.92
N SER A 98 4.71 -6.11 6.80
CA SER A 98 5.12 -7.51 6.72
C SER A 98 6.61 -7.67 6.98
N THR A 99 7.43 -6.74 6.47
CA THR A 99 8.88 -6.72 6.74
C THR A 99 9.14 -6.63 8.24
N ALA A 100 8.42 -5.76 8.96
CA ALA A 100 8.59 -5.61 10.41
C ALA A 100 8.27 -6.88 11.19
N ILE A 101 7.22 -7.60 10.78
CA ILE A 101 6.84 -8.88 11.39
C ILE A 101 7.89 -9.94 11.08
N CYS A 102 8.23 -10.14 9.80
CA CYS A 102 9.14 -11.19 9.37
C CYS A 102 10.60 -10.97 9.78
N SER A 103 11.03 -9.73 10.05
CA SER A 103 12.38 -9.42 10.52
C SER A 103 12.50 -9.36 12.05
N SER A 104 11.39 -9.40 12.78
CA SER A 104 11.36 -9.30 14.25
C SER A 104 11.96 -10.51 14.95
N ASP A 105 12.27 -10.37 16.23
CA ASP A 105 12.78 -11.48 17.05
C ASP A 105 11.76 -12.62 17.19
N SER A 106 10.47 -12.34 17.02
CA SER A 106 9.40 -13.35 17.00
C SER A 106 9.46 -14.27 15.78
N ALA A 107 10.16 -13.88 14.70
CA ALA A 107 10.33 -14.70 13.51
C ALA A 107 11.40 -15.80 13.68
N GLY A 108 12.17 -15.76 14.77
CA GLY A 108 13.16 -16.77 15.12
C GLY A 108 14.36 -16.19 15.85
N GLU A 109 14.95 -16.98 16.76
CA GLU A 109 16.14 -16.56 17.53
C GLU A 109 17.34 -16.28 16.62
N ASN A 110 17.58 -17.14 15.63
CA ASN A 110 18.67 -16.96 14.68
C ASN A 110 18.30 -15.92 13.61
N LYS A 111 18.93 -14.75 13.68
CA LYS A 111 18.75 -13.63 12.76
C LYS A 111 18.99 -13.99 11.30
N ASP A 112 19.92 -14.89 11.00
CA ASP A 112 20.24 -15.28 9.61
C ASP A 112 19.20 -16.21 9.01
N LEU A 113 18.30 -16.79 9.83
CA LEU A 113 17.24 -17.70 9.38
C LEU A 113 15.86 -17.06 9.34
N ARG A 114 15.71 -15.80 9.77
CA ARG A 114 14.40 -15.11 9.78
C ARG A 114 13.79 -14.91 8.39
N TYR A 115 14.59 -14.94 7.33
CA TYR A 115 14.07 -14.90 5.95
C TYR A 115 13.07 -16.02 5.65
N ILE A 116 13.14 -17.15 6.38
CA ILE A 116 12.19 -18.25 6.27
C ILE A 116 10.76 -17.75 6.56
N ALA A 117 10.58 -16.82 7.50
CA ALA A 117 9.27 -16.24 7.78
C ALA A 117 8.71 -15.53 6.54
N SER A 118 9.53 -14.79 5.80
CA SER A 118 9.13 -14.13 4.54
C SER A 118 8.84 -15.15 3.43
N VAL A 119 9.58 -16.26 3.37
CA VAL A 119 9.32 -17.34 2.40
C VAL A 119 7.97 -18.00 2.69
N VAL A 120 7.68 -18.30 3.96
CA VAL A 120 6.40 -18.88 4.39
C VAL A 120 5.26 -17.91 4.12
N ASP A 121 5.41 -16.62 4.44
CA ASP A 121 4.43 -15.57 4.13
C ASP A 121 4.13 -15.54 2.62
N GLY A 122 5.17 -15.57 1.77
CA GLY A 122 5.03 -15.64 0.32
C GLY A 122 4.26 -16.89 -0.16
N LEU A 123 4.55 -18.06 0.40
CA LEU A 123 3.84 -19.31 0.08
C LEU A 123 2.37 -19.25 0.50
N LEU A 124 2.06 -18.65 1.65
CA LEU A 124 0.69 -18.43 2.11
C LEU A 124 -0.06 -17.48 1.18
N TRP A 125 0.57 -16.38 0.76
CA TRP A 125 0.00 -15.44 -0.21
C TRP A 125 -0.24 -16.07 -1.58
N ILE A 126 0.68 -16.89 -2.08
CA ILE A 126 0.49 -17.65 -3.32
C ILE A 126 -0.72 -18.59 -3.18
N SER A 127 -0.80 -19.33 -2.07
CA SER A 127 -1.91 -20.25 -1.80
C SER A 127 -3.25 -19.52 -1.76
N PHE A 128 -3.29 -18.33 -1.13
CA PHE A 128 -4.48 -17.48 -1.10
C PHE A 128 -4.82 -16.92 -2.49
N GLY A 129 -3.81 -16.52 -3.26
CA GLY A 129 -3.97 -16.04 -4.64
C GLY A 129 -4.54 -17.12 -5.57
N LEU A 130 -4.15 -18.39 -5.41
CA LEU A 130 -4.75 -19.50 -6.15
C LEU A 130 -6.25 -19.68 -5.85
N MET A 131 -6.68 -19.31 -4.65
CA MET A 131 -8.09 -19.32 -4.24
C MET A 131 -8.84 -18.01 -4.61
N ALA A 132 -8.22 -17.07 -5.33
CA ALA A 132 -8.84 -15.79 -5.64
C ALA A 132 -10.12 -15.90 -6.46
N GLY A 133 -10.25 -16.93 -7.32
CA GLY A 133 -11.50 -17.20 -8.06
C GLY A 133 -12.69 -17.42 -7.12
N MET A 134 -12.48 -18.23 -6.07
CA MET A 134 -13.47 -18.45 -5.01
C MET A 134 -13.79 -17.15 -4.25
N ALA A 135 -12.79 -16.31 -3.98
CA ALA A 135 -12.99 -15.03 -3.29
C ALA A 135 -13.83 -14.04 -4.11
N ILE A 136 -13.61 -13.97 -5.43
CA ILE A 136 -14.40 -13.13 -6.35
C ILE A 136 -15.86 -13.59 -6.35
N VAL A 137 -16.10 -14.89 -6.47
CA VAL A 137 -17.45 -15.46 -6.45
C VAL A 137 -18.11 -15.22 -5.09
N ALA A 138 -17.40 -15.43 -3.98
CA ALA A 138 -17.91 -15.18 -2.64
C ALA A 138 -18.36 -13.72 -2.45
N ALA A 139 -17.68 -12.75 -3.06
CA ALA A 139 -18.10 -11.35 -3.04
C ALA A 139 -19.45 -11.11 -3.75
N THR A 140 -19.84 -11.96 -4.70
CA THR A 140 -21.14 -11.90 -5.38
C THR A 140 -22.29 -12.55 -4.59
N ILE A 141 -21.96 -13.40 -3.61
CA ILE A 141 -22.95 -14.10 -2.76
C ILE A 141 -23.63 -13.14 -1.80
N VAL A 142 -22.90 -12.14 -1.29
CA VAL A 142 -23.41 -11.17 -0.33
C VAL A 142 -24.03 -9.94 -1.01
N PRO A 143 -25.07 -9.32 -0.41
CA PRO A 143 -25.65 -8.09 -0.94
C PRO A 143 -24.60 -6.99 -1.16
N LYS A 144 -24.68 -6.26 -2.27
CA LYS A 144 -23.70 -5.21 -2.64
C LYS A 144 -23.48 -4.18 -1.53
N GLN A 145 -24.54 -3.81 -0.81
CA GLN A 145 -24.47 -2.87 0.32
C GLN A 145 -23.69 -3.45 1.50
N LEU A 146 -23.88 -4.74 1.79
CA LEU A 146 -23.10 -5.43 2.82
C LEU A 146 -21.63 -5.51 2.41
N LEU A 147 -21.34 -5.87 1.16
CA LEU A 147 -19.95 -5.90 0.67
C LEU A 147 -19.27 -4.52 0.78
N ALA A 148 -19.94 -3.45 0.36
CA ALA A 148 -19.41 -2.09 0.45
C ALA A 148 -19.17 -1.65 1.90
N THR A 149 -20.11 -1.92 2.81
CA THR A 149 -19.95 -1.60 4.25
C THR A 149 -18.83 -2.41 4.91
N LEU A 150 -18.67 -3.70 4.55
CA LEU A 150 -17.58 -4.53 5.02
C LEU A 150 -16.22 -4.04 4.49
N GLY A 151 -16.14 -3.65 3.22
CA GLY A 151 -14.94 -3.05 2.64
C GLY A 151 -14.55 -1.75 3.35
N GLY A 152 -15.52 -0.87 3.60
CA GLY A 152 -15.31 0.36 4.37
C GLY A 152 -14.83 0.09 5.80
N LEU A 153 -15.44 -0.86 6.51
CA LEU A 153 -15.05 -1.23 7.87
C LEU A 153 -13.65 -1.85 7.92
N ALA A 154 -13.28 -2.66 6.92
CA ALA A 154 -11.94 -3.23 6.81
C ALA A 154 -10.87 -2.15 6.60
N MET A 155 -11.20 -1.08 5.88
CA MET A 155 -10.32 0.07 5.66
C MET A 155 -10.33 1.10 6.79
N PHE A 156 -11.28 1.00 7.74
CA PHE A 156 -11.47 2.01 8.77
C PHE A 156 -10.23 2.18 9.67
N GLY A 157 -9.61 1.07 10.07
CA GLY A 157 -8.37 1.10 10.86
C GLY A 157 -7.22 1.78 10.11
N VAL A 158 -7.02 1.43 8.83
CA VAL A 158 -6.00 2.04 7.97
C VAL A 158 -6.26 3.53 7.81
N PHE A 159 -7.52 3.94 7.66
CA PHE A 159 -7.92 5.34 7.56
C PHE A 159 -7.57 6.11 8.84
N LEU A 160 -7.94 5.57 10.01
CA LEU A 160 -7.62 6.17 11.32
C LEU A 160 -6.11 6.36 11.52
N THR A 161 -5.31 5.33 11.23
CA THR A 161 -3.85 5.41 11.39
C THR A 161 -3.24 6.40 10.40
N THR A 162 -3.69 6.39 9.14
CA THR A 162 -3.19 7.31 8.11
C THR A 162 -3.53 8.76 8.46
N PHE A 163 -4.74 9.04 8.94
CA PHE A 163 -5.12 10.36 9.43
C PHE A 163 -4.27 10.81 10.61
N SER A 164 -4.13 9.95 11.62
CA SER A 164 -3.31 10.24 12.79
C SER A 164 -1.88 10.61 12.38
N GLN A 165 -1.26 9.83 11.48
CA GLN A 165 0.08 10.09 10.99
C GLN A 165 0.17 11.39 10.17
N ALA A 166 -0.78 11.62 9.26
CA ALA A 166 -0.81 12.79 8.39
C ALA A 166 -0.97 14.11 9.15
N PHE A 167 -1.72 14.10 10.26
CA PHE A 167 -2.05 15.33 11.01
C PHE A 167 -1.29 15.50 12.33
N SER A 168 -0.55 14.49 12.80
CA SER A 168 0.30 14.61 14.00
C SER A 168 1.68 15.18 13.70
N GLY A 169 2.19 15.00 12.48
CA GLY A 169 3.56 15.34 12.09
C GLY A 169 3.74 16.75 11.53
N LYS A 170 4.78 16.89 10.70
CA LYS A 170 5.07 18.06 9.87
C LYS A 170 4.24 18.04 8.58
N PHE A 171 4.20 19.13 7.84
CA PHE A 171 3.58 19.22 6.50
C PHE A 171 2.05 19.01 6.50
N ARG A 172 1.38 19.41 7.58
CA ARG A 172 -0.05 19.18 7.82
C ARG A 172 -0.93 19.90 6.80
N SER A 173 -0.54 21.10 6.38
CA SER A 173 -1.34 21.91 5.45
C SER A 173 -1.42 21.23 4.09
N GLY A 174 -0.29 20.75 3.57
CA GLY A 174 -0.27 19.99 2.33
C GLY A 174 -1.00 18.65 2.42
N ALA A 175 -0.87 17.93 3.53
CA ALA A 175 -1.61 16.69 3.78
C ALA A 175 -3.13 16.91 3.78
N MET A 176 -3.60 17.99 4.42
CA MET A 176 -5.03 18.36 4.42
C MET A 176 -5.53 18.64 3.00
N VAL A 177 -4.82 19.44 2.22
CA VAL A 177 -5.23 19.79 0.87
C VAL A 177 -5.22 18.58 -0.06
N SER A 178 -4.20 17.72 0.03
CA SER A 178 -4.14 16.46 -0.70
C SER A 178 -5.34 15.56 -0.37
N PHE A 179 -5.69 15.43 0.91
CA PHE A 179 -6.87 14.69 1.35
C PHE A 179 -8.16 15.29 0.77
N LEU A 180 -8.36 16.61 0.89
CA LEU A 180 -9.58 17.28 0.41
C LEU A 180 -9.77 17.12 -1.11
N ILE A 181 -8.70 17.24 -1.89
CA ILE A 181 -8.76 17.05 -3.35
C ILE A 181 -9.08 15.59 -3.69
N SER A 182 -8.42 14.64 -3.02
CA SER A 182 -8.69 13.21 -3.21
C SER A 182 -10.14 12.86 -2.86
N ALA A 183 -10.66 13.40 -1.75
CA ALA A 183 -12.02 13.17 -1.28
C ALA A 183 -13.08 13.83 -2.17
N ALA A 184 -12.77 15.01 -2.74
CA ALA A 184 -13.65 15.68 -3.69
C ALA A 184 -13.82 14.90 -5.00
N ASN A 185 -12.89 14.00 -5.32
CA ASN A 185 -12.91 13.11 -6.48
C ASN A 185 -13.18 13.85 -7.81
N VAL A 186 -12.59 15.04 -7.95
CA VAL A 186 -12.72 15.90 -9.13
C VAL A 186 -11.76 15.49 -10.24
N THR A 187 -12.24 15.52 -11.47
CA THR A 187 -11.43 15.31 -12.68
C THR A 187 -11.11 16.64 -13.34
N VAL A 188 -9.82 16.93 -13.53
CA VAL A 188 -9.34 18.14 -14.19
C VAL A 188 -8.42 17.73 -15.34
N LEU A 189 -8.63 18.30 -16.53
CA LEU A 189 -7.89 17.96 -17.75
C LEU A 189 -7.91 16.46 -18.10
N LYS A 190 -9.04 15.79 -17.84
CA LYS A 190 -9.22 14.32 -17.97
C LYS A 190 -8.33 13.50 -17.01
N VAL A 191 -7.62 14.11 -16.07
CA VAL A 191 -6.84 13.41 -15.05
C VAL A 191 -7.60 13.42 -13.73
N GLY A 192 -7.75 12.26 -13.11
CA GLY A 192 -8.44 12.09 -11.84
C GLY A 192 -7.74 12.76 -10.64
N ALA A 193 -8.47 12.79 -9.53
CA ALA A 193 -8.07 13.49 -8.30
C ALA A 193 -6.73 13.05 -7.68
N PRO A 194 -6.31 11.76 -7.68
CA PRO A 194 -5.07 11.34 -7.00
C PRO A 194 -3.82 12.08 -7.47
N PHE A 195 -3.72 12.35 -8.77
CA PHE A 195 -2.62 13.13 -9.34
C PHE A 195 -2.62 14.57 -8.81
N TRP A 196 -3.76 15.25 -8.91
CA TRP A 196 -3.90 16.64 -8.49
C TRP A 196 -3.73 16.81 -6.97
N ALA A 197 -4.19 15.83 -6.19
CA ALA A 197 -3.99 15.79 -4.76
C ALA A 197 -2.50 15.83 -4.39
N LEU A 198 -1.66 15.05 -5.08
CA LEU A 198 -0.22 15.08 -4.86
C LEU A 198 0.41 16.39 -5.31
N ILE A 199 0.09 16.88 -6.50
CA ILE A 199 0.69 18.11 -7.04
C ILE A 199 0.32 19.31 -6.17
N VAL A 200 -0.97 19.52 -5.91
CA VAL A 200 -1.44 20.67 -5.16
C VAL A 200 -1.07 20.53 -3.68
N GLY A 201 -1.18 19.32 -3.11
CA GLY A 201 -0.71 19.05 -1.75
C GLY A 201 0.76 19.42 -1.58
N PHE A 202 1.62 18.98 -2.50
CA PHE A 202 3.04 19.30 -2.50
C PHE A 202 3.30 20.81 -2.64
N ILE A 203 2.62 21.49 -3.56
CA ILE A 203 2.73 22.95 -3.72
C ILE A 203 2.34 23.66 -2.42
N VAL A 204 1.25 23.25 -1.77
CA VAL A 204 0.81 23.81 -0.49
C VAL A 204 1.85 23.56 0.60
N THR A 205 2.43 22.37 0.67
CA THR A 205 3.54 22.07 1.58
C THR A 205 4.70 23.05 1.37
N LEU A 206 5.09 23.30 0.12
CA LEU A 206 6.19 24.22 -0.22
C LEU A 206 5.88 25.68 0.08
N LEU A 207 4.61 26.09 0.12
CA LEU A 207 4.22 27.47 0.35
C LEU A 207 3.92 27.76 1.82
N LEU A 208 3.21 26.86 2.49
CA LEU A 208 2.69 27.08 3.84
C LEU A 208 3.47 26.36 4.94
N ASP A 209 4.11 25.22 4.62
CA ASP A 209 4.84 24.41 5.60
C ASP A 209 6.37 24.59 5.44
N ARG A 210 6.83 25.79 5.03
CA ARG A 210 8.26 26.09 4.81
C ARG A 210 9.12 25.94 6.06
N ASP A 211 8.58 26.32 7.21
CA ASP A 211 9.31 26.26 8.48
C ASP A 211 9.65 24.81 8.86
N ASP A 212 8.77 23.86 8.52
CA ASP A 212 9.01 22.44 8.72
C ASP A 212 10.22 21.92 7.93
N TYR A 213 10.44 22.44 6.71
CA TYR A 213 11.63 22.12 5.92
C TYR A 213 12.90 22.65 6.58
N THR A 214 12.89 23.89 7.05
CA THR A 214 14.04 24.50 7.74
C THR A 214 14.40 23.71 9.00
N LEU A 215 13.40 23.26 9.77
CA LEU A 215 13.61 22.44 10.96
C LEU A 215 14.20 21.06 10.65
N ILE A 216 13.85 20.44 9.52
CA ILE A 216 14.46 19.17 9.11
C ILE A 216 15.91 19.39 8.69
N LYS A 217 16.17 20.41 7.87
CA LYS A 217 17.52 20.74 7.41
C LYS A 217 18.48 20.99 8.57
N ASN A 218 18.08 21.85 9.50
CA ASN A 218 18.90 22.19 10.68
C ASN A 218 19.18 20.98 11.58
N ARG A 219 18.31 19.96 11.58
CA ARG A 219 18.54 18.73 12.34
C ARG A 219 19.52 17.80 11.64
N SER A 220 19.40 17.65 10.32
CA SER A 220 20.36 16.90 9.50
C SER A 220 21.77 17.48 9.65
N ASP A 221 21.89 18.81 9.50
CA ASP A 221 23.19 19.49 9.58
C ASP A 221 23.87 19.26 10.95
N ARG A 222 23.09 19.18 12.04
CA ARG A 222 23.61 18.88 13.40
C ARG A 222 24.03 17.42 13.57
N GLU A 223 23.25 16.47 13.04
CA GLU A 223 23.58 15.04 13.11
C GLU A 223 24.85 14.74 12.29
N ASP A 224 25.06 15.43 11.17
CA ASP A 224 26.28 15.36 10.36
C ASP A 224 27.49 15.99 11.10
N GLU A 225 27.32 17.14 11.75
CA GLU A 225 28.37 17.77 12.59
C GLU A 225 28.80 16.89 13.76
N GLU A 226 27.86 16.24 14.47
CA GLU A 226 28.17 15.32 15.57
C GLU A 226 28.90 14.05 15.09
N GLN A 227 28.63 13.55 13.88
CA GLN A 227 29.35 12.41 13.32
C GLN A 227 30.78 12.75 12.85
N ILE A 228 31.06 14.00 12.49
CA ILE A 228 32.39 14.47 12.09
C ILE A 228 33.28 14.78 13.31
N ALA A 229 32.66 15.09 14.46
CA ALA A 229 33.35 15.42 15.70
C ALA A 229 33.84 14.22 16.53
N VAL A 230 33.57 12.97 16.08
CA VAL A 230 33.95 11.70 16.72
C VAL A 230 34.98 10.96 15.87
#